data_AF-A0A8J6E6L9-F1
#
_entry.id   AF-A0A8J6E6L9-F1
#
_cell.length_a   1.000
_cell.length_b   1.000
_cell.length_c   1.000
_cell.angle_alpha   90.00
_cell.angle_beta   90.00
_cell.angle_gamma   90.00
#
_symmetry.space_group_name_H-M   'P 1'
#
loop_
_entity.id
_entity.type
_entity.pdbx_description
1 polymer ?
#
loop_
_entity_poly.entity_id
_entity_poly.type
_entity_poly.pdbx_seq_one_letter_code
_entity_poly.pdbx_strand_id
1 'polypeptide(L)'
;MSCDPDSDELIFYVNGKKIVTKRADPEVSLLSYLRRECILYAVQLTGTKYGCGAGGCGACTVMERLAKAHGSQCGFCSPGMVMSMYSLLRNNPEPTIEDIMEYLSGNLCRCTGYRPILDGFRTFDKKCCSAERDEENMLPGMTTLKLFNRSDLLPLDPTQEIIFPPELMLMLNKPMKTSTYRGERVTWYSASTLPELLELTSKYPKAPLVVGNTNIGIQMKIQGIIPPVIISPLRILELYSNSTNDKGLVIGGAVTLSQLKQILQENISKSPPEKNKIFKALLQQLGTLAGEQIRSMASIGGHVISRAAISDLNPVLAAGGAMLNLVSKGGSRTIPMNEAFFTDPSALKPGEILLSVLIPYSGQNQFVSAFRQAQREENASAIVNAGMQVQFNDGTDVIKDIAIFYGGIGSTTMYAKNTSKALIGRNWNDAMLSEANSQILKEITIPPSASEGKVEYKRSLTCGFFFKFYAEVTQSMNKPVFPLFHNKNPFFGNYFFSNIIAFKVQ
;
A
#
# COMPACT_ATOMS: atom_id res chain seq x y z
N MET A 1 -1.17 24.63 36.14
CA MET A 1 -1.58 23.47 35.30
C MET A 1 -2.06 22.38 36.24
N SER A 2 -3.37 22.16 36.31
CA SER A 2 -3.98 21.12 37.13
C SER A 2 -3.81 19.75 36.48
N CYS A 3 -3.31 18.77 37.23
CA CYS A 3 -3.25 17.38 36.78
C CYS A 3 -4.67 16.81 36.60
N ASP A 4 -4.93 16.14 35.49
CA ASP A 4 -6.01 15.16 35.41
C ASP A 4 -5.45 13.82 35.95
N PRO A 5 -5.95 13.30 37.09
CA PRO A 5 -5.43 12.08 37.70
C PRO A 5 -5.77 10.80 36.92
N ASP A 6 -6.65 10.87 35.91
CA ASP A 6 -7.23 9.71 35.22
C ASP A 6 -6.52 9.35 33.89
N SER A 7 -5.24 9.70 33.71
CA SER A 7 -4.45 9.31 32.54
C SER A 7 -3.53 8.11 32.84
N ASP A 8 -3.54 7.11 31.97
CA ASP A 8 -2.70 5.91 32.09
C ASP A 8 -1.21 6.18 31.78
N GLU A 9 -0.33 5.35 32.34
CA GLU A 9 1.10 5.36 32.02
C GLU A 9 1.39 4.65 30.68
N LEU A 10 2.06 5.33 29.76
CA LEU A 10 2.55 4.72 28.52
C LEU A 10 3.91 4.06 28.75
N ILE A 11 4.00 2.75 28.54
CA ILE A 11 5.23 1.95 28.73
C ILE A 11 5.67 1.36 27.38
N PHE A 12 6.92 1.61 27.00
CA PHE A 12 7.54 1.08 25.78
C PHE A 12 9.06 0.97 25.92
N TYR A 13 9.75 0.54 24.85
CA TYR A 13 11.19 0.35 24.85
C TYR A 13 11.86 1.07 23.67
N VAL A 14 13.04 1.65 23.91
CA VAL A 14 13.89 2.28 22.89
C VAL A 14 15.31 1.75 23.06
N ASN A 15 15.86 1.11 22.04
CA ASN A 15 17.21 0.53 22.05
C ASN A 15 17.48 -0.34 23.31
N GLY A 16 16.53 -1.22 23.65
CA GLY A 16 16.59 -2.09 24.83
C GLY A 16 16.31 -1.41 26.18
N LYS A 17 16.25 -0.07 26.24
CA LYS A 17 15.94 0.67 27.48
C LYS A 17 14.43 0.88 27.64
N LYS A 18 13.92 0.59 28.84
CA LYS A 18 12.53 0.85 29.22
C LYS A 18 12.26 2.35 29.33
N ILE A 19 11.15 2.79 28.77
CA ILE A 19 10.62 4.15 28.87
C ILE A 19 9.23 4.09 29.52
N VAL A 20 8.98 4.96 30.49
CA VAL A 20 7.68 5.12 31.16
C VAL A 20 7.29 6.59 31.11
N THR A 21 6.18 6.89 30.44
CA THR A 21 5.66 8.25 30.26
C THR A 21 4.30 8.37 30.93
N LYS A 22 4.27 9.01 32.11
CA LYS A 22 3.04 9.22 32.92
C LYS A 22 2.07 10.27 32.36
N ARG A 23 2.50 11.03 31.35
CA ARG A 23 1.74 12.14 30.72
C ARG A 23 2.02 12.11 29.22
N ALA A 24 1.53 11.06 28.55
CA ALA A 24 1.69 10.91 27.12
C ALA A 24 0.65 11.76 26.40
N ASP A 25 1.09 12.83 25.72
CA ASP A 25 0.21 13.61 24.86
C ASP A 25 -0.01 12.86 23.53
N PRO A 26 -1.26 12.54 23.12
CA PRO A 26 -1.55 11.84 21.87
C PRO A 26 -1.08 12.52 20.59
N GLU A 27 -0.77 13.82 20.62
CA GLU A 27 -0.25 14.56 19.46
C GLU A 27 1.26 14.39 19.28
N VAL A 28 1.99 13.92 20.29
CA VAL A 28 3.45 13.75 20.25
C VAL A 28 3.83 12.51 19.44
N SER A 29 4.21 12.73 18.18
CA SER A 29 4.78 11.67 17.34
C SER A 29 6.06 11.09 17.95
N LEU A 30 6.29 9.78 17.75
CA LEU A 30 7.52 9.09 18.20
C LEU A 30 8.80 9.79 17.73
N LEU A 31 8.82 10.38 16.53
CA LEU A 31 9.96 11.14 16.02
C LEU A 31 10.24 12.41 16.83
N SER A 32 9.20 13.13 17.25
CA SER A 32 9.34 14.28 18.14
C SER A 32 9.84 13.83 19.50
N TYR A 33 9.27 12.76 20.06
CA TYR A 33 9.67 12.20 21.35
C TYR A 33 11.16 11.82 21.38
N LEU A 34 11.62 11.00 20.43
CA LEU A 34 13.00 10.53 20.33
C LEU A 34 14.03 11.67 20.19
N ARG A 35 13.63 12.80 19.60
CA ARG A 35 14.51 13.95 19.33
C ARG A 35 14.44 15.06 20.37
N ARG A 36 13.30 15.25 21.04
CA ARG A 36 13.02 16.40 21.93
C ARG A 36 12.70 16.02 23.37
N GLU A 37 12.09 14.87 23.63
CA GLU A 37 11.59 14.52 24.98
C GLU A 37 12.46 13.46 25.69
N CYS A 38 13.25 12.68 24.93
CA CYS A 38 14.34 11.86 25.49
C CYS A 38 15.43 12.68 26.24
N ILE A 39 15.34 14.01 26.30
CA ILE A 39 16.21 14.90 27.10
C ILE A 39 16.23 14.47 28.57
N LEU A 40 15.10 14.01 29.13
CA LEU A 40 15.00 13.55 30.53
C LEU A 40 15.80 12.27 30.85
N TYR A 41 16.28 11.54 29.84
CA TYR A 41 17.04 10.29 30.00
C TYR A 41 18.47 10.36 29.44
N ALA A 42 19.02 11.58 29.31
CA ALA A 42 20.44 11.87 29.03
C ALA A 42 21.02 11.29 27.72
N VAL A 43 20.21 10.90 26.74
CA VAL A 43 20.68 10.51 25.40
C VAL A 43 19.82 11.16 24.31
N GLN A 44 20.37 12.18 23.65
CA GLN A 44 19.75 12.78 22.47
C GLN A 44 19.90 11.83 21.26
N LEU A 45 18.89 10.99 21.00
CA LEU A 45 18.88 10.06 19.86
C LEU A 45 18.58 10.77 18.53
N THR A 46 19.41 11.75 18.17
CA THR A 46 19.30 12.55 16.94
C THR A 46 19.62 11.77 15.66
N GLY A 47 20.00 10.49 15.78
CA GLY A 47 20.27 9.55 14.70
C GLY A 47 19.15 9.53 13.66
N THR A 48 17.91 9.29 14.10
CA THR A 48 16.71 9.45 13.26
C THR A 48 16.53 10.91 12.88
N LYS A 49 16.65 11.19 11.58
CA LYS A 49 16.52 12.54 11.01
C LYS A 49 15.08 12.84 10.63
N TYR A 50 14.69 14.10 10.76
CA TYR A 50 13.43 14.59 10.19
C TYR A 50 13.62 14.79 8.68
N GLY A 51 13.26 13.77 7.90
CA GLY A 51 12.98 13.88 6.46
C GLY A 51 11.47 13.82 6.25
N CYS A 52 10.90 12.62 6.37
CA CYS A 52 9.46 12.37 6.43
C CYS A 52 9.02 11.64 7.74
N GLY A 53 9.79 10.64 8.23
CA GLY A 53 9.94 10.38 9.68
C GLY A 53 9.73 8.97 10.27
N ALA A 54 10.73 8.06 10.26
CA ALA A 54 10.76 6.80 11.04
C ALA A 54 12.20 6.21 11.28
N GLY A 55 12.36 5.27 12.25
CA GLY A 55 13.59 4.53 12.71
C GLY A 55 13.21 3.50 13.82
N GLY A 56 14.05 2.70 14.52
CA GLY A 56 15.52 2.47 14.66
C GLY A 56 15.82 1.46 15.84
N CYS A 57 16.96 0.76 16.03
CA CYS A 57 18.14 0.49 15.16
C CYS A 57 19.14 -0.63 15.62
N GLY A 58 19.49 -1.61 14.74
CA GLY A 58 20.68 -2.50 14.82
C GLY A 58 21.69 -2.20 13.70
N ALA A 59 22.01 -0.91 13.60
CA ALA A 59 22.46 -0.26 12.38
C ALA A 59 23.91 -0.54 11.94
N CYS A 60 24.80 -1.03 12.81
CA CYS A 60 26.26 -0.99 12.60
C CYS A 60 26.74 -1.78 11.37
N THR A 61 26.41 -3.07 11.26
CA THR A 61 26.84 -3.97 10.18
C THR A 61 26.31 -3.55 8.79
N VAL A 62 25.17 -2.86 8.78
CA VAL A 62 24.53 -2.31 7.58
C VAL A 62 25.11 -0.93 7.24
N MET A 63 25.35 -0.08 8.24
CA MET A 63 25.98 1.24 8.10
C MET A 63 27.43 1.13 7.62
N GLU A 64 28.16 0.11 8.06
CA GLU A 64 29.52 -0.18 7.59
C GLU A 64 29.53 -0.44 6.08
N ARG A 65 28.69 -1.37 5.59
CA ARG A 65 28.57 -1.67 4.16
C ARG A 65 28.15 -0.44 3.35
N LEU A 66 27.19 0.34 3.85
CA LEU A 66 26.76 1.58 3.21
C LEU A 66 27.91 2.60 3.11
N ALA A 67 28.74 2.71 4.15
CA ALA A 67 29.87 3.64 4.17
C ALA A 67 31.03 3.16 3.28
N LYS A 68 31.47 1.90 3.43
CA LYS A 68 32.58 1.31 2.66
C LYS A 68 32.29 1.26 1.17
N ALA A 69 31.03 1.05 0.76
CA ALA A 69 30.61 1.08 -0.64
C ALA A 69 30.38 2.49 -1.22
N HIS A 70 30.72 3.56 -0.48
CA HIS A 70 30.49 4.97 -0.86
C HIS A 70 29.01 5.34 -1.04
N GLY A 71 28.11 4.57 -0.43
CA GLY A 71 26.65 4.77 -0.45
C GLY A 71 26.14 5.93 0.42
N SER A 72 27.03 6.73 1.01
CA SER A 72 26.69 7.88 1.85
C SER A 72 27.54 9.09 1.49
N GLN A 73 26.92 10.12 0.88
CA GLN A 73 27.55 11.42 0.62
C GLN A 73 27.19 12.44 1.72
N CYS A 74 26.05 13.13 1.61
CA CYS A 74 25.61 14.12 2.61
C CYS A 74 25.18 13.52 3.97
N GLY A 75 25.14 12.18 4.10
CA GLY A 75 24.78 11.47 5.33
C GLY A 75 23.32 11.54 5.77
N PHE A 76 22.49 12.44 5.21
CA PHE A 76 21.16 12.73 5.76
C PHE A 76 20.15 11.59 5.60
N CYS A 77 20.11 10.93 4.43
CA CYS A 77 19.23 9.78 4.18
C CYS A 77 19.79 8.46 4.71
N SER A 78 21.09 8.40 5.02
CA SER A 78 21.81 7.18 5.38
C SER A 78 21.18 6.41 6.56
N PRO A 79 20.70 7.05 7.64
CA PRO A 79 19.99 6.34 8.72
C PRO A 79 18.71 5.63 8.24
N GLY A 80 17.95 6.19 7.30
CA GLY A 80 16.73 5.56 6.77
C GLY A 80 17.04 4.35 5.89
N MET A 81 18.04 4.49 5.02
CA MET A 81 18.57 3.39 4.19
C MET A 81 19.04 2.22 5.07
N VAL A 82 19.87 2.53 6.08
CA VAL A 82 20.36 1.54 7.05
C VAL A 82 19.23 0.86 7.79
N MET A 83 18.21 1.61 8.22
CA MET A 83 17.10 1.03 8.97
C MET A 83 16.17 0.16 8.15
N SER A 84 15.96 0.51 6.88
CA SER A 84 15.16 -0.30 5.98
C SER A 84 15.87 -1.62 5.67
N MET A 85 17.16 -1.58 5.38
CA MET A 85 17.96 -2.79 5.14
C MET A 85 18.14 -3.63 6.42
N TYR A 86 18.29 -3.01 7.59
CA TYR A 86 18.31 -3.73 8.86
C TYR A 86 16.98 -4.47 9.14
N SER A 87 15.85 -3.79 8.90
CA SER A 87 14.53 -4.41 9.05
C SER A 87 14.34 -5.61 8.11
N LEU A 88 14.86 -5.53 6.89
CA LEU A 88 14.88 -6.67 5.96
C LEU A 88 15.69 -7.83 6.54
N LEU A 89 16.95 -7.61 6.95
CA LEU A 89 17.83 -8.68 7.46
C LEU A 89 17.31 -9.36 8.72
N ARG A 90 16.54 -8.65 9.55
CA ARG A 90 15.86 -9.23 10.72
C ARG A 90 14.68 -10.15 10.37
N ASN A 91 14.07 -9.97 9.19
CA ASN A 91 12.95 -10.76 8.69
C ASN A 91 13.41 -11.87 7.71
N ASN A 92 14.41 -11.57 6.88
CA ASN A 92 15.06 -12.49 5.96
C ASN A 92 16.60 -12.27 6.03
N PRO A 93 17.36 -13.11 6.76
CA PRO A 93 18.82 -13.02 6.84
C PRO A 93 19.56 -13.32 5.52
N GLU A 94 18.88 -13.87 4.51
CA GLU A 94 19.42 -14.17 3.17
C GLU A 94 18.55 -13.52 2.07
N PRO A 95 18.54 -12.17 1.99
CA PRO A 95 17.67 -11.44 1.07
C PRO A 95 18.15 -11.55 -0.38
N THR A 96 17.21 -11.48 -1.33
CA THR A 96 17.55 -11.26 -2.75
C THR A 96 17.66 -9.77 -3.06
N ILE A 97 18.18 -9.43 -4.25
CA ILE A 97 18.22 -8.03 -4.70
C ILE A 97 16.82 -7.41 -4.83
N GLU A 98 15.79 -8.20 -5.16
CA GLU A 98 14.39 -7.77 -5.21
C GLU A 98 13.88 -7.38 -3.81
N ASP A 99 14.14 -8.20 -2.79
CA ASP A 99 13.80 -7.87 -1.39
C ASP A 99 14.46 -6.54 -0.96
N ILE A 100 15.73 -6.35 -1.31
CA ILE A 100 16.51 -5.13 -1.00
C ILE A 100 15.86 -3.92 -1.68
N MET A 101 15.53 -4.02 -2.98
CA MET A 101 14.87 -2.95 -3.72
C MET A 101 13.50 -2.61 -3.11
N GLU A 102 12.71 -3.61 -2.74
CA GLU A 102 11.40 -3.41 -2.13
C GLU A 102 11.48 -2.63 -0.80
N TYR A 103 12.37 -3.03 0.12
CA TYR A 103 12.54 -2.32 1.40
C TYR A 103 13.12 -0.90 1.21
N LEU A 104 13.90 -0.67 0.14
CA LEU A 104 14.46 0.63 -0.17
C LEU A 104 13.50 1.58 -0.92
N SER A 105 12.45 1.09 -1.57
CA SER A 105 11.44 1.87 -2.35
C SER A 105 10.90 3.12 -1.64
N GLY A 106 10.76 3.09 -0.31
CA GLY A 106 10.31 4.20 0.52
C GLY A 106 11.36 5.28 0.80
N ASN A 107 12.64 5.01 0.55
CA ASN A 107 13.77 5.86 0.92
C ASN A 107 14.25 6.70 -0.26
N LEU A 108 14.40 8.00 -0.05
CA LEU A 108 14.88 8.91 -1.10
C LEU A 108 16.30 9.39 -0.81
N CYS A 109 17.17 9.29 -1.82
CA CYS A 109 18.48 9.92 -1.85
C CYS A 109 18.58 10.88 -3.05
N ARG A 110 19.14 12.07 -2.82
CA ARG A 110 19.37 13.08 -3.87
C ARG A 110 20.83 13.14 -4.34
N CYS A 111 21.76 12.53 -3.60
CA CYS A 111 23.19 12.71 -3.80
C CYS A 111 23.86 11.51 -4.50
N THR A 112 23.56 10.28 -4.08
CA THR A 112 24.32 9.09 -4.50
C THR A 112 23.84 8.42 -5.79
N GLY A 113 22.66 8.79 -6.30
CA GLY A 113 22.05 8.09 -7.44
C GLY A 113 21.70 6.62 -7.17
N TYR A 114 21.60 6.21 -5.90
CA TYR A 114 21.31 4.85 -5.40
C TYR A 114 22.32 3.74 -5.76
N ARG A 115 23.04 3.82 -6.87
CA ARG A 115 24.00 2.79 -7.32
C ARG A 115 24.94 2.28 -6.21
N PRO A 116 25.73 3.11 -5.51
CA PRO A 116 26.62 2.63 -4.44
C PRO A 116 25.89 2.13 -3.19
N ILE A 117 24.62 2.52 -2.97
CA ILE A 117 23.77 1.98 -1.89
C ILE A 117 23.43 0.53 -2.19
N LEU A 118 22.95 0.27 -3.42
CA LEU A 118 22.62 -1.06 -3.90
C LEU A 118 23.86 -1.95 -3.97
N ASP A 119 24.99 -1.44 -4.47
CA ASP A 119 26.23 -2.22 -4.56
C ASP A 119 26.75 -2.65 -3.19
N GLY A 120 26.62 -1.79 -2.16
CA GLY A 120 26.94 -2.13 -0.77
C GLY A 120 25.99 -3.17 -0.17
N PHE A 121 24.67 -3.03 -0.35
CA PHE A 121 23.69 -3.95 0.25
C PHE A 121 23.54 -5.27 -0.51
N ARG A 122 23.83 -5.31 -1.81
CA ARG A 122 23.88 -6.55 -2.63
C ARG A 122 24.97 -7.52 -2.14
N THR A 123 25.86 -7.11 -1.25
CA THR A 123 26.79 -8.01 -0.55
C THR A 123 26.14 -8.92 0.50
N PHE A 124 24.87 -8.70 0.86
CA PHE A 124 24.07 -9.61 1.67
C PHE A 124 23.37 -10.71 0.83
N ASP A 125 23.22 -10.52 -0.48
CA ASP A 125 22.65 -11.51 -1.39
C ASP A 125 23.70 -12.61 -1.71
N LYS A 126 23.54 -13.76 -1.08
CA LYS A 126 24.42 -14.94 -1.26
C LYS A 126 24.37 -15.54 -2.66
N LYS A 127 23.29 -15.34 -3.43
CA LYS A 127 23.16 -15.85 -4.80
C LYS A 127 23.90 -14.96 -5.81
N CYS A 128 24.15 -13.71 -5.46
CA CYS A 128 24.91 -12.76 -6.27
C CYS A 128 26.44 -13.01 -6.27
N CYS A 129 26.93 -14.13 -5.73
CA CYS A 129 28.36 -14.44 -5.68
C CYS A 129 29.01 -14.74 -7.04
N SER A 130 28.26 -14.81 -8.15
CA SER A 130 28.84 -14.83 -9.51
C SER A 130 29.34 -13.44 -9.94
N ALA A 131 30.26 -12.83 -9.17
CA ALA A 131 31.01 -11.65 -9.60
C ALA A 131 32.00 -11.97 -10.73
N GLU A 132 32.26 -13.27 -10.97
CA GLU A 132 33.07 -13.79 -12.07
C GLU A 132 32.41 -13.57 -13.46
N ARG A 133 31.07 -13.40 -13.54
CA ARG A 133 30.36 -13.20 -14.81
C ARG A 133 30.55 -11.81 -15.44
N ASP A 134 31.09 -10.85 -14.70
CA ASP A 134 31.43 -9.52 -15.25
C ASP A 134 32.84 -9.50 -15.90
N GLU A 135 33.66 -10.54 -15.71
CA GLU A 135 35.01 -10.62 -16.31
C GLU A 135 35.00 -11.18 -17.75
N GLU A 136 34.03 -12.04 -18.12
CA GLU A 136 33.94 -12.67 -19.45
C GLU A 136 33.51 -11.71 -20.60
N ASN A 137 32.93 -10.54 -20.29
CA ASN A 137 32.42 -9.59 -21.30
C ASN A 137 33.25 -8.31 -21.44
N MET A 138 34.45 -8.25 -20.86
CA MET A 138 35.31 -7.05 -20.86
C MET A 138 36.30 -7.04 -22.04
N LEU A 139 36.47 -5.87 -22.67
CA LEU A 139 37.52 -5.64 -23.66
C LEU A 139 38.93 -5.78 -23.02
N PRO A 140 39.91 -6.43 -23.69
CA PRO A 140 41.25 -6.58 -23.14
C PRO A 140 41.90 -5.23 -22.83
N GLY A 141 42.33 -5.04 -21.58
CA GLY A 141 43.06 -3.85 -21.13
C GLY A 141 42.29 -2.90 -20.20
N MET A 142 40.99 -3.09 -19.98
CA MET A 142 40.23 -2.27 -19.04
C MET A 142 40.29 -2.86 -17.61
N THR A 143 41.28 -2.42 -16.81
CA THR A 143 41.35 -2.77 -15.39
C THR A 143 40.25 -2.03 -14.61
N THR A 144 39.20 -2.75 -14.22
CA THR A 144 38.11 -2.21 -13.39
C THR A 144 38.60 -1.99 -11.96
N LEU A 145 38.93 -0.74 -11.63
CA LEU A 145 39.29 -0.34 -10.27
C LEU A 145 38.09 -0.59 -9.32
N LYS A 146 38.18 -1.63 -8.48
CA LYS A 146 37.15 -1.95 -7.48
C LYS A 146 37.17 -0.86 -6.40
N LEU A 147 36.07 -0.11 -6.28
CA LEU A 147 35.96 1.04 -5.36
C LEU A 147 35.92 0.65 -3.87
N PHE A 148 35.65 -0.62 -3.57
CA PHE A 148 35.73 -1.22 -2.23
C PHE A 148 35.93 -2.73 -2.34
N ASN A 149 36.55 -3.35 -1.33
CA ASN A 149 36.72 -4.80 -1.29
C ASN A 149 35.63 -5.46 -0.44
N ARG A 150 35.12 -6.61 -0.89
CA ARG A 150 34.14 -7.41 -0.13
C ARG A 150 34.77 -8.17 1.05
N SER A 151 36.06 -8.49 0.98
CA SER A 151 36.85 -9.10 2.06
C SER A 151 36.86 -8.27 3.34
N ASP A 152 36.74 -6.95 3.20
CA ASP A 152 36.93 -6.00 4.28
C ASP A 152 35.61 -5.75 5.04
N LEU A 153 34.53 -6.46 4.70
CA LEU A 153 33.19 -6.30 5.27
C LEU A 153 32.96 -7.31 6.40
N LEU A 154 32.47 -6.84 7.56
CA LEU A 154 32.17 -7.75 8.67
C LEU A 154 31.03 -8.72 8.29
N PRO A 155 31.13 -10.01 8.64
CA PRO A 155 30.03 -10.96 8.43
C PRO A 155 28.80 -10.54 9.24
N LEU A 156 27.60 -10.90 8.75
CA LEU A 156 26.39 -10.78 9.52
C LEU A 156 26.29 -11.96 10.49
N ASP A 157 26.21 -11.68 11.79
CA ASP A 157 25.88 -12.66 12.82
C ASP A 157 24.50 -12.34 13.42
N PRO A 158 23.44 -13.06 13.00
CA PRO A 158 22.09 -12.85 13.52
C PRO A 158 21.94 -13.15 15.02
N THR A 159 22.91 -13.81 15.67
CA THR A 159 22.85 -14.14 17.10
C THR A 159 23.23 -12.97 18.01
N GLN A 160 23.99 -11.99 17.50
CA GLN A 160 24.42 -10.79 18.24
C GLN A 160 23.42 -9.62 18.13
N GLU A 161 22.22 -9.90 17.62
CA GLU A 161 21.16 -8.92 17.44
C GLU A 161 20.51 -8.50 18.76
N ILE A 162 19.93 -7.30 18.79
CA ILE A 162 19.24 -6.80 19.99
C ILE A 162 18.07 -7.73 20.32
N ILE A 163 18.13 -8.32 21.52
CA ILE A 163 17.10 -9.20 22.07
C ILE A 163 15.76 -8.47 22.21
N PHE A 164 14.66 -9.20 22.05
CA PHE A 164 13.34 -8.66 22.38
C PHE A 164 13.22 -8.46 23.90
N PRO A 165 12.75 -7.30 24.41
CA PRO A 165 12.69 -7.03 25.84
C PRO A 165 11.84 -8.08 26.61
N PRO A 166 12.41 -8.86 27.55
CA PRO A 166 11.67 -9.93 28.23
C PRO A 166 10.46 -9.44 29.03
N GLU A 167 10.49 -8.21 29.55
CA GLU A 167 9.34 -7.63 30.26
C GLU A 167 8.11 -7.51 29.33
N LEU A 168 8.30 -7.19 28.05
CA LEU A 168 7.18 -7.11 27.10
C LEU A 168 6.54 -8.49 26.88
N MET A 169 7.32 -9.57 26.83
CA MET A 169 6.79 -10.94 26.78
C MET A 169 5.95 -11.27 28.01
N LEU A 170 6.39 -10.85 29.20
CA LEU A 170 5.64 -11.02 30.45
C LEU A 170 4.38 -10.15 30.51
N MET A 171 4.37 -8.99 29.83
CA MET A 171 3.19 -8.13 29.72
C MET A 171 2.10 -8.72 28.81
N LEU A 172 2.46 -9.48 27.76
CA LEU A 172 1.49 -10.15 26.88
C LEU A 172 0.59 -11.16 27.62
N ASN A 173 1.10 -11.76 28.70
CA ASN A 173 0.35 -12.73 29.51
C ASN A 173 -0.61 -12.07 30.54
N LYS A 174 -0.67 -10.73 30.60
CA LYS A 174 -1.57 -10.00 31.49
C LYS A 174 -2.83 -9.58 30.74
N PRO A 175 -4.03 -9.62 31.36
CA PRO A 175 -5.24 -9.12 30.72
C PRO A 175 -5.06 -7.65 30.39
N MET A 176 -5.15 -7.30 29.11
CA MET A 176 -5.11 -5.92 28.66
C MET A 176 -6.37 -5.20 29.13
N LYS A 177 -6.21 -3.95 29.57
CA LYS A 177 -7.31 -3.03 29.85
C LYS A 177 -7.35 -1.94 28.79
N THR A 178 -8.52 -1.37 28.57
CA THR A 178 -8.66 -0.15 27.77
C THR A 178 -7.86 0.96 28.45
N SER A 179 -6.95 1.59 27.70
CA SER A 179 -6.07 2.64 28.24
C SER A 179 -6.49 4.01 27.71
N THR A 180 -6.43 5.04 28.55
CA THR A 180 -6.78 6.43 28.21
C THR A 180 -5.58 7.35 28.41
N TYR A 181 -5.21 8.09 27.36
CA TYR A 181 -4.15 9.11 27.41
C TYR A 181 -4.74 10.48 27.06
N ARG A 182 -4.40 11.50 27.84
CA ARG A 182 -4.98 12.85 27.73
C ARG A 182 -3.87 13.88 27.50
N GLY A 183 -3.85 14.46 26.29
CA GLY A 183 -3.04 15.63 25.95
C GLY A 183 -3.80 16.92 26.17
N GLU A 184 -3.23 18.06 25.75
CA GLU A 184 -3.86 19.38 25.93
C GLU A 184 -5.17 19.53 25.12
N ARG A 185 -5.28 18.85 23.98
CA ARG A 185 -6.41 19.01 23.03
C ARG A 185 -7.05 17.70 22.58
N VAL A 186 -6.35 16.57 22.76
CA VAL A 186 -6.74 15.26 22.24
C VAL A 186 -6.77 14.24 23.36
N THR A 187 -7.85 13.47 23.46
CA THR A 187 -7.94 12.25 24.27
C THR A 187 -7.82 11.02 23.37
N TRP A 188 -6.95 10.09 23.73
CA TRP A 188 -6.76 8.83 23.02
C TRP A 188 -7.24 7.66 23.87
N TYR A 189 -8.19 6.89 23.34
CA TYR A 189 -8.61 5.62 23.92
C TYR A 189 -7.97 4.46 23.14
N SER A 190 -7.27 3.56 23.82
CA SER A 190 -6.75 2.31 23.26
C SER A 190 -7.61 1.16 23.76
N ALA A 191 -8.61 0.76 22.96
CA ALA A 191 -9.59 -0.26 23.34
C ALA A 191 -8.91 -1.64 23.47
N SER A 192 -9.24 -2.42 24.50
CA SER A 192 -8.68 -3.77 24.69
C SER A 192 -9.53 -4.91 24.15
N THR A 193 -10.85 -4.75 24.05
CA THR A 193 -11.78 -5.77 23.56
C THR A 193 -12.77 -5.19 22.55
N LEU A 194 -13.31 -6.03 21.66
CA LEU A 194 -14.29 -5.59 20.68
C LEU A 194 -15.55 -4.94 21.32
N PRO A 195 -16.15 -5.47 22.41
CA PRO A 195 -17.27 -4.79 23.07
C PRO A 195 -16.95 -3.38 23.58
N GLU A 196 -15.77 -3.18 24.20
CA GLU A 196 -15.32 -1.84 24.64
C GLU A 196 -15.10 -0.90 23.45
N LEU A 197 -14.55 -1.40 22.33
CA LEU A 197 -14.41 -0.62 21.11
C LEU A 197 -15.77 -0.14 20.59
N LEU A 198 -16.77 -1.02 20.55
CA LEU A 198 -18.12 -0.69 20.05
C LEU A 198 -18.89 0.24 21.01
N GLU A 199 -18.59 0.19 22.30
CA GLU A 199 -19.07 1.20 23.26
C GLU A 199 -18.42 2.56 23.02
N LEU A 200 -17.10 2.60 22.82
CA LEU A 200 -16.38 3.84 22.52
C LEU A 200 -16.83 4.46 21.18
N THR A 201 -17.04 3.69 20.11
CA THR A 201 -17.55 4.21 18.83
C THR A 201 -19.02 4.60 18.90
N SER A 202 -19.83 3.94 19.74
CA SER A 202 -21.20 4.37 20.03
C SER A 202 -21.23 5.68 20.83
N LYS A 203 -20.28 5.90 21.74
CA LYS A 203 -20.18 7.12 22.58
C LYS A 203 -19.59 8.31 21.81
N TYR A 204 -18.60 8.05 20.95
CA TYR A 204 -17.91 9.06 20.15
C TYR A 204 -17.99 8.73 18.65
N PRO A 205 -19.18 8.77 18.03
CA PRO A 205 -19.37 8.31 16.64
C PRO A 205 -18.68 9.17 15.57
N LYS A 206 -18.08 10.30 15.95
CA LYS A 206 -17.25 11.17 15.09
C LYS A 206 -15.74 11.00 15.34
N ALA A 207 -15.32 10.22 16.35
CA ALA A 207 -13.91 9.98 16.62
C ALA A 207 -13.32 9.06 15.55
N PRO A 208 -12.20 9.42 14.89
CA PRO A 208 -11.57 8.54 13.92
C PRO A 208 -10.94 7.33 14.61
N LEU A 209 -11.03 6.19 13.92
CA LEU A 209 -10.29 4.98 14.28
C LEU A 209 -8.86 5.08 13.72
N VAL A 210 -7.87 5.04 14.60
CA VAL A 210 -6.45 5.13 14.21
C VAL A 210 -5.74 3.79 14.41
N VAL A 211 -5.44 3.16 13.27
CA VAL A 211 -4.56 1.99 13.12
C VAL A 211 -3.17 2.49 12.71
N GLY A 212 -2.87 2.56 11.41
CA GLY A 212 -1.56 2.97 10.90
C GLY A 212 -1.26 4.47 10.90
N ASN A 213 -2.25 5.31 11.19
CA ASN A 213 -2.18 6.78 11.13
C ASN A 213 -1.71 7.41 9.79
N THR A 214 -1.57 6.63 8.71
CA THR A 214 -1.07 7.06 7.38
C THR A 214 -2.04 7.94 6.58
N ASN A 215 -3.24 8.20 7.11
CA ASN A 215 -4.24 9.11 6.53
C ASN A 215 -4.57 10.24 7.51
N ILE A 216 -5.12 9.92 8.70
CA ILE A 216 -5.49 10.90 9.73
C ILE A 216 -4.31 11.77 10.15
N GLY A 217 -3.10 11.22 10.32
CA GLY A 217 -1.90 11.99 10.66
C GLY A 217 -1.51 13.02 9.59
N ILE A 218 -1.86 12.79 8.32
CA ILE A 218 -1.68 13.76 7.23
C ILE A 218 -2.73 14.87 7.34
N GLN A 219 -3.99 14.53 7.64
CA GLN A 219 -5.06 15.50 7.86
C GLN A 219 -4.76 16.42 9.06
N MET A 220 -4.34 15.85 10.20
CA MET A 220 -3.92 16.61 11.39
C MET A 220 -2.76 17.56 11.08
N LYS A 221 -1.73 17.08 10.37
CA LYS A 221 -0.48 17.82 10.16
C LYS A 221 -0.53 18.86 9.02
N ILE A 222 -1.27 18.59 7.95
CA ILE A 222 -1.31 19.43 6.74
C ILE A 222 -2.62 20.24 6.65
N GLN A 223 -3.75 19.66 7.06
CA GLN A 223 -5.06 20.31 6.97
C GLN A 223 -5.48 20.95 8.30
N GLY A 224 -4.73 20.73 9.39
CA GLY A 224 -5.03 21.29 10.72
C GLY A 224 -6.25 20.67 11.40
N ILE A 225 -6.77 19.55 10.89
CA ILE A 225 -7.96 18.87 11.43
C ILE A 225 -7.57 18.09 12.68
N ILE A 226 -7.90 18.60 13.86
CA ILE A 226 -7.50 17.99 15.14
C ILE A 226 -8.75 17.43 15.85
N PRO A 227 -8.96 16.11 15.83
CA PRO A 227 -10.10 15.48 16.48
C PRO A 227 -9.90 15.47 18.02
N PRO A 228 -10.87 15.91 18.83
CA PRO A 228 -10.71 15.96 20.29
C PRO A 228 -10.67 14.58 20.95
N VAL A 229 -11.17 13.56 20.24
CA VAL A 229 -11.13 12.15 20.66
C VAL A 229 -10.63 11.30 19.50
N ILE A 230 -9.66 10.44 19.78
CA ILE A 230 -9.18 9.38 18.90
C ILE A 230 -9.40 8.03 19.59
N ILE A 231 -9.79 7.02 18.82
CA ILE A 231 -9.92 5.65 19.32
C ILE A 231 -8.97 4.76 18.50
N SER A 232 -8.17 3.94 19.18
CA SER A 232 -7.26 3.00 18.54
C SER A 232 -7.68 1.56 18.82
N PRO A 233 -7.94 0.76 17.77
CA PRO A 233 -8.37 -0.62 17.91
C PRO A 233 -7.20 -1.62 17.72
N LEU A 234 -5.94 -1.17 17.88
CA LEU A 234 -4.73 -1.97 17.63
C LEU A 234 -4.59 -3.24 18.50
N ARG A 235 -5.37 -3.37 19.57
CA ARG A 235 -5.36 -4.53 20.48
C ARG A 235 -6.50 -5.52 20.20
N ILE A 236 -7.38 -5.23 19.25
CA ILE A 236 -8.57 -6.04 18.94
C ILE A 236 -8.20 -7.15 17.96
N LEU A 237 -8.03 -8.37 18.46
CA LEU A 237 -7.53 -9.52 17.70
C LEU A 237 -8.45 -9.89 16.51
N GLU A 238 -9.75 -9.68 16.65
CA GLU A 238 -10.76 -9.92 15.62
C GLU A 238 -10.52 -9.06 14.35
N LEU A 239 -9.87 -7.90 14.48
CA LEU A 239 -9.50 -7.06 13.33
C LEU A 239 -8.22 -7.54 12.61
N TYR A 240 -7.50 -8.53 13.15
CA TYR A 240 -6.32 -9.14 12.53
C TYR A 240 -6.61 -10.54 11.97
N SER A 241 -7.86 -11.01 12.05
CA SER A 241 -8.27 -12.31 11.52
C SER A 241 -7.94 -12.43 10.03
N ASN A 242 -7.36 -13.54 9.61
CA ASN A 242 -7.34 -13.94 8.21
C ASN A 242 -7.89 -15.38 8.13
N SER A 243 -8.83 -15.62 7.22
CA SER A 243 -9.46 -16.93 7.03
C SER A 243 -10.01 -17.09 5.62
N THR A 244 -10.05 -18.31 5.13
CA THR A 244 -10.72 -18.67 3.87
C THR A 244 -12.11 -19.24 4.15
N ASN A 245 -13.02 -19.07 3.19
CA ASN A 245 -14.31 -19.78 3.14
C ASN A 245 -14.67 -20.07 1.68
N ASP A 246 -15.80 -20.73 1.43
CA ASP A 246 -16.23 -21.15 0.08
C ASP A 246 -16.34 -19.99 -0.93
N LYS A 247 -16.54 -18.75 -0.43
CA LYS A 247 -16.68 -17.55 -1.26
C LYS A 247 -15.35 -16.85 -1.54
N GLY A 248 -14.37 -16.94 -0.65
CA GLY A 248 -13.08 -16.24 -0.80
C GLY A 248 -12.30 -16.04 0.51
N LEU A 249 -11.47 -14.99 0.53
CA LEU A 249 -10.63 -14.61 1.66
C LEU A 249 -11.33 -13.54 2.51
N VAL A 250 -11.48 -13.80 3.81
CA VAL A 250 -11.92 -12.82 4.81
C VAL A 250 -10.70 -12.25 5.50
N ILE A 251 -10.47 -10.94 5.33
CA ILE A 251 -9.31 -10.21 5.87
C ILE A 251 -9.79 -9.16 6.87
N GLY A 252 -9.28 -9.20 8.10
CA GLY A 252 -9.62 -8.25 9.16
C GLY A 252 -9.19 -6.82 8.86
N GLY A 253 -9.94 -5.83 9.37
CA GLY A 253 -9.77 -4.40 9.04
C GLY A 253 -8.44 -3.77 9.52
N ALA A 254 -7.74 -4.39 10.46
CA ALA A 254 -6.44 -3.95 10.97
C ALA A 254 -5.23 -4.67 10.35
N VAL A 255 -5.45 -5.72 9.53
CA VAL A 255 -4.40 -6.38 8.75
C VAL A 255 -3.67 -5.34 7.87
N THR A 256 -2.34 -5.31 7.95
CA THR A 256 -1.52 -4.32 7.23
C THR A 256 -1.47 -4.63 5.73
N LEU A 257 -1.14 -3.64 4.89
CA LEU A 257 -1.04 -3.86 3.45
C LEU A 257 0.13 -4.80 3.09
N SER A 258 1.19 -4.85 3.91
CA SER A 258 2.29 -5.83 3.77
C SER A 258 1.85 -7.25 4.13
N GLN A 259 1.10 -7.41 5.22
CA GLN A 259 0.50 -8.70 5.57
C GLN A 259 -0.49 -9.16 4.50
N LEU A 260 -1.32 -8.25 3.97
CA LEU A 260 -2.23 -8.54 2.87
C LEU A 260 -1.47 -9.03 1.63
N LYS A 261 -0.34 -8.38 1.28
CA LYS A 261 0.52 -8.82 0.17
C LYS A 261 0.98 -10.27 0.35
N GLN A 262 1.49 -10.62 1.53
CA GLN A 262 1.92 -11.99 1.87
C GLN A 262 0.76 -12.99 1.81
N ILE A 263 -0.37 -12.68 2.44
CA ILE A 263 -1.58 -13.54 2.45
C ILE A 263 -2.07 -13.80 1.01
N LEU A 264 -2.09 -12.78 0.15
CA LEU A 264 -2.47 -12.94 -1.26
C LEU A 264 -1.46 -13.81 -2.02
N GLN A 265 -0.14 -13.59 -1.85
CA GLN A 265 0.90 -14.43 -2.46
C GLN A 265 0.76 -15.89 -2.06
N GLU A 266 0.63 -16.18 -0.77
CA GLU A 266 0.44 -17.53 -0.26
C GLU A 266 -0.81 -18.22 -0.82
N ASN A 267 -1.93 -17.50 -0.89
CA ASN A 267 -3.16 -18.06 -1.45
C ASN A 267 -3.02 -18.29 -2.97
N ILE A 268 -2.41 -17.36 -3.71
CA ILE A 268 -2.15 -17.51 -5.15
C ILE A 268 -1.33 -18.78 -5.45
N SER A 269 -0.38 -19.15 -4.58
CA SER A 269 0.41 -20.38 -4.69
C SER A 269 -0.33 -21.65 -4.29
N LYS A 270 -1.41 -21.57 -3.51
CA LYS A 270 -2.14 -22.72 -2.94
C LYS A 270 -3.44 -23.07 -3.68
N SER A 271 -4.05 -22.15 -4.43
CA SER A 271 -5.33 -22.36 -5.15
C SER A 271 -5.18 -22.30 -6.69
N PRO A 272 -6.15 -22.86 -7.45
CA PRO A 272 -6.12 -22.84 -8.91
C PRO A 272 -6.07 -21.41 -9.49
N PRO A 273 -5.32 -21.15 -10.59
CA PRO A 273 -5.16 -19.82 -11.18
C PRO A 273 -6.49 -19.11 -11.50
N GLU A 274 -7.53 -19.88 -11.82
CA GLU A 274 -8.87 -19.41 -12.18
C GLU A 274 -9.57 -18.66 -11.03
N LYS A 275 -9.31 -19.07 -9.78
CA LYS A 275 -9.88 -18.47 -8.56
C LYS A 275 -9.14 -17.22 -8.09
N ASN A 276 -7.98 -16.92 -8.70
CA ASN A 276 -6.99 -15.99 -8.14
C ASN A 276 -6.84 -14.68 -8.93
N LYS A 277 -7.73 -14.40 -9.88
CA LYS A 277 -7.59 -13.24 -10.80
C LYS A 277 -7.70 -11.91 -10.04
N ILE A 278 -8.64 -11.81 -9.09
CA ILE A 278 -8.77 -10.66 -8.17
C ILE A 278 -7.52 -10.50 -7.29
N PHE A 279 -7.00 -11.60 -6.74
CA PHE A 279 -5.82 -11.57 -5.87
C PHE A 279 -4.56 -11.10 -6.62
N LYS A 280 -4.38 -11.54 -7.87
CA LYS A 280 -3.29 -11.09 -8.75
C LYS A 280 -3.40 -9.59 -9.06
N ALA A 281 -4.59 -9.10 -9.38
CA ALA A 281 -4.85 -7.68 -9.61
C ALA A 281 -4.56 -6.82 -8.36
N LEU A 282 -4.94 -7.29 -7.16
CA LEU A 282 -4.60 -6.62 -5.90
C LEU A 282 -3.10 -6.66 -5.60
N LEU A 283 -2.44 -7.81 -5.83
CA LEU A 283 -1.01 -7.99 -5.61
C LEU A 283 -0.16 -7.07 -6.50
N GLN A 284 -0.57 -6.89 -7.77
CA GLN A 284 0.04 -5.94 -8.71
C GLN A 284 -0.02 -4.50 -8.16
N GLN A 285 -1.18 -4.06 -7.67
CA GLN A 285 -1.32 -2.72 -7.10
C GLN A 285 -0.51 -2.58 -5.79
N LEU A 286 -0.54 -3.59 -4.91
CA LEU A 286 0.25 -3.61 -3.67
C LEU A 286 1.77 -3.55 -3.90
N GLY A 287 2.26 -4.07 -5.02
CA GLY A 287 3.68 -3.97 -5.40
C GLY A 287 4.15 -2.51 -5.55
N THR A 288 3.33 -1.66 -6.18
CA THR A 288 3.67 -0.24 -6.46
C THR A 288 3.15 0.75 -5.41
N LEU A 289 2.23 0.32 -4.56
CA LEU A 289 1.59 1.14 -3.53
C LEU A 289 2.59 1.50 -2.42
N ALA A 290 2.93 2.79 -2.38
CA ALA A 290 3.85 3.40 -1.42
C ALA A 290 5.22 2.68 -1.34
N GLY A 291 5.95 2.89 -0.24
CA GLY A 291 7.08 2.05 0.15
C GLY A 291 6.71 1.12 1.30
N GLU A 292 7.58 0.15 1.58
CA GLU A 292 7.31 -0.91 2.56
C GLU A 292 6.97 -0.38 3.97
N GLN A 293 7.58 0.72 4.38
CA GLN A 293 7.33 1.40 5.66
C GLN A 293 5.85 1.86 5.78
N ILE A 294 5.25 2.31 4.69
CA ILE A 294 3.83 2.72 4.66
C ILE A 294 2.93 1.49 4.62
N ARG A 295 3.27 0.47 3.83
CA ARG A 295 2.47 -0.77 3.75
C ARG A 295 2.44 -1.55 5.06
N SER A 296 3.55 -1.53 5.81
CA SER A 296 3.67 -2.15 7.13
C SER A 296 2.89 -1.42 8.23
N MET A 297 2.43 -0.18 8.00
CA MET A 297 1.59 0.58 8.94
C MET A 297 0.13 0.68 8.48
N ALA A 298 -0.11 1.00 7.21
CA ALA A 298 -1.45 1.15 6.65
C ALA A 298 -2.22 -0.17 6.71
N SER A 299 -3.48 -0.14 7.15
CA SER A 299 -4.35 -1.32 7.14
C SER A 299 -5.34 -1.33 5.99
N ILE A 300 -5.79 -2.51 5.59
CA ILE A 300 -6.83 -2.66 4.55
C ILE A 300 -8.11 -1.90 4.93
N GLY A 301 -8.53 -1.96 6.19
CA GLY A 301 -9.74 -1.27 6.65
C GLY A 301 -9.59 0.25 6.62
N GLY A 302 -8.44 0.78 7.03
CA GLY A 302 -8.15 2.21 6.90
C GLY A 302 -8.11 2.67 5.45
N HIS A 303 -7.55 1.85 4.55
CA HIS A 303 -7.52 2.13 3.11
C HIS A 303 -8.93 2.19 2.51
N VAL A 304 -9.77 1.19 2.77
CA VAL A 304 -11.17 1.12 2.28
C VAL A 304 -12.01 2.27 2.83
N ILE A 305 -12.00 2.48 4.15
CA ILE A 305 -12.87 3.47 4.83
C ILE A 305 -12.44 4.91 4.52
N SER A 306 -11.17 5.15 4.18
CA SER A 306 -10.73 6.49 3.72
C SER A 306 -11.39 6.96 2.42
N ARG A 307 -11.93 6.03 1.61
CA ARG A 307 -12.57 6.28 0.29
C ARG A 307 -11.75 7.19 -0.65
N ALA A 308 -10.43 7.27 -0.47
CA ALA A 308 -9.58 8.22 -1.16
C ALA A 308 -9.71 8.11 -2.70
N ALA A 309 -9.91 9.24 -3.37
CA ALA A 309 -10.05 9.34 -4.83
C ALA A 309 -9.00 8.53 -5.62
N ILE A 310 -7.76 8.57 -5.14
CA ILE A 310 -6.56 7.95 -5.74
C ILE A 310 -6.18 6.61 -5.10
N SER A 311 -7.10 5.95 -4.38
CA SER A 311 -6.90 4.60 -3.85
C SER A 311 -6.66 3.61 -4.99
N ASP A 312 -5.60 2.81 -4.90
CA ASP A 312 -5.28 1.78 -5.90
C ASP A 312 -6.01 0.45 -5.65
N LEU A 313 -6.43 0.19 -4.41
CA LEU A 313 -7.10 -1.04 -4.02
C LEU A 313 -8.62 -0.93 -4.17
N ASN A 314 -9.23 0.23 -3.87
CA ASN A 314 -10.67 0.40 -3.90
C ASN A 314 -11.31 0.11 -5.27
N PRO A 315 -10.75 0.55 -6.42
CA PRO A 315 -11.29 0.20 -7.74
C PRO A 315 -11.27 -1.32 -7.99
N VAL A 316 -10.21 -2.01 -7.56
CA VAL A 316 -10.03 -3.46 -7.77
C VAL A 316 -10.94 -4.27 -6.84
N LEU A 317 -11.05 -3.87 -5.57
CA LEU A 317 -11.98 -4.48 -4.61
C LEU A 317 -13.44 -4.31 -5.06
N ALA A 318 -13.80 -3.13 -5.56
CA ALA A 318 -15.15 -2.85 -6.06
C ALA A 318 -15.47 -3.64 -7.34
N ALA A 319 -14.58 -3.62 -8.34
CA ALA A 319 -14.73 -4.41 -9.57
C ALA A 319 -14.73 -5.92 -9.29
N GLY A 320 -13.98 -6.38 -8.29
CA GLY A 320 -13.96 -7.77 -7.83
C GLY A 320 -15.20 -8.18 -7.01
N GLY A 321 -16.12 -7.27 -6.69
CA GLY A 321 -17.32 -7.59 -5.89
C GLY A 321 -17.04 -7.86 -4.41
N ALA A 322 -16.06 -7.18 -3.82
CA ALA A 322 -15.74 -7.32 -2.40
C ALA A 322 -16.92 -6.96 -1.49
N MET A 323 -17.04 -7.66 -0.36
CA MET A 323 -18.08 -7.42 0.65
C MET A 323 -17.46 -6.93 1.96
N LEU A 324 -18.10 -5.96 2.60
CA LEU A 324 -17.63 -5.29 3.82
C LEU A 324 -18.46 -5.75 5.01
N ASN A 325 -17.84 -6.39 5.99
CA ASN A 325 -18.49 -6.80 7.23
C ASN A 325 -18.38 -5.67 8.26
N LEU A 326 -19.51 -5.03 8.54
CA LEU A 326 -19.64 -3.93 9.48
C LEU A 326 -20.21 -4.42 10.81
N VAL A 327 -19.72 -3.89 11.92
CA VAL A 327 -20.23 -4.19 13.26
C VAL A 327 -20.40 -2.91 14.09
N SER A 328 -21.39 -2.92 14.98
CA SER A 328 -21.74 -1.83 15.90
C SER A 328 -22.30 -2.40 17.20
N LYS A 329 -22.50 -1.55 18.22
CA LYS A 329 -23.24 -1.94 19.45
C LYS A 329 -24.66 -2.46 19.17
N GLY A 330 -25.26 -2.07 18.04
CA GLY A 330 -26.58 -2.53 17.60
C GLY A 330 -26.59 -3.80 16.75
N GLY A 331 -25.44 -4.45 16.54
CA GLY A 331 -25.31 -5.67 15.74
C GLY A 331 -24.42 -5.51 14.50
N SER A 332 -24.42 -6.54 13.66
CA SER A 332 -23.58 -6.67 12.46
C SER A 332 -24.38 -6.66 11.16
N ARG A 333 -23.79 -6.17 10.07
CA ARG A 333 -24.32 -6.31 8.71
C ARG A 333 -23.20 -6.41 7.67
N THR A 334 -23.47 -7.05 6.55
CA THR A 334 -22.56 -7.08 5.39
C THR A 334 -23.11 -6.21 4.27
N ILE A 335 -22.28 -5.36 3.67
CA ILE A 335 -22.64 -4.52 2.51
C ILE A 335 -21.69 -4.77 1.33
N PRO A 336 -22.15 -4.67 0.07
CA PRO A 336 -21.25 -4.73 -1.09
C PRO A 336 -20.43 -3.44 -1.23
N MET A 337 -19.19 -3.57 -1.70
CA MET A 337 -18.31 -2.44 -2.03
C MET A 337 -18.63 -1.88 -3.43
N ASN A 338 -19.85 -1.38 -3.61
CA ASN A 338 -20.36 -0.88 -4.89
C ASN A 338 -20.34 0.66 -4.97
N GLU A 339 -20.93 1.23 -6.03
CA GLU A 339 -21.11 2.68 -6.21
C GLU A 339 -21.65 3.39 -4.96
N ALA A 340 -22.70 2.85 -4.33
CA ALA A 340 -23.31 3.46 -3.14
C ALA A 340 -22.35 3.48 -1.95
N PHE A 341 -21.44 2.51 -1.81
CA PHE A 341 -20.40 2.61 -0.78
C PHE A 341 -19.50 3.84 -0.98
N PHE A 342 -19.27 4.32 -2.20
CA PHE A 342 -18.46 5.52 -2.43
C PHE A 342 -19.27 6.81 -2.36
N THR A 343 -20.48 6.81 -2.93
CA THR A 343 -21.29 8.03 -3.12
C THR A 343 -22.27 8.34 -1.99
N ASP A 344 -22.73 7.33 -1.23
CA ASP A 344 -23.67 7.52 -0.12
C ASP A 344 -22.91 7.80 1.21
N PRO A 345 -23.11 8.98 1.83
CA PRO A 345 -22.57 9.26 3.16
C PRO A 345 -23.12 8.34 4.25
N SER A 346 -24.32 7.78 4.07
CA SER A 346 -25.00 6.90 5.03
C SER A 346 -24.64 5.41 4.90
N ALA A 347 -23.84 5.04 3.89
CA ALA A 347 -23.40 3.66 3.70
C ALA A 347 -22.70 3.07 4.95
N LEU A 348 -22.00 3.91 5.71
CA LEU A 348 -21.49 3.62 7.06
C LEU A 348 -22.36 4.39 8.07
N LYS A 349 -22.99 3.70 9.03
CA LYS A 349 -23.77 4.36 10.07
C LYS A 349 -22.84 4.91 11.18
N PRO A 350 -23.23 5.99 11.87
CA PRO A 350 -22.50 6.48 13.04
C PRO A 350 -22.22 5.36 14.06
N GLY A 351 -20.95 5.16 14.41
CA GLY A 351 -20.51 4.13 15.36
C GLY A 351 -20.28 2.72 14.78
N GLU A 352 -20.59 2.48 13.50
CA GLU A 352 -20.17 1.24 12.81
C GLU A 352 -18.66 1.24 12.53
N ILE A 353 -18.05 0.06 12.65
CA ILE A 353 -16.64 -0.19 12.30
C ILE A 353 -16.57 -1.29 11.23
N LEU A 354 -15.53 -1.24 10.40
CA LEU A 354 -15.22 -2.31 9.44
C LEU A 354 -14.45 -3.42 10.15
N LEU A 355 -15.12 -4.54 10.43
CA LEU A 355 -14.50 -5.72 11.04
C LEU A 355 -13.58 -6.44 10.04
N SER A 356 -14.07 -6.69 8.83
CA SER A 356 -13.32 -7.42 7.80
C SER A 356 -13.83 -7.15 6.38
N VAL A 357 -12.98 -7.38 5.39
CA VAL A 357 -13.28 -7.38 3.96
C VAL A 357 -13.27 -8.83 3.45
N LEU A 358 -14.36 -9.27 2.81
CA LEU A 358 -14.38 -10.51 2.03
C LEU A 358 -13.98 -10.17 0.58
N ILE A 359 -12.85 -10.72 0.14
CA ILE A 359 -12.35 -10.66 -1.23
C ILE A 359 -12.71 -12.00 -1.89
N PRO A 360 -13.66 -12.05 -2.83
CA PRO A 360 -14.14 -13.31 -3.37
C PRO A 360 -13.11 -14.00 -4.28
N TYR A 361 -13.26 -15.31 -4.45
CA TYR A 361 -12.60 -16.05 -5.53
C TYR A 361 -13.19 -15.63 -6.89
N SER A 362 -12.36 -15.56 -7.92
CA SER A 362 -12.84 -15.30 -9.28
C SER A 362 -13.47 -16.54 -9.94
N GLY A 363 -14.44 -16.30 -10.82
CA GLY A 363 -15.11 -17.34 -11.61
C GLY A 363 -14.31 -17.81 -12.84
N GLN A 364 -14.75 -18.94 -13.41
CA GLN A 364 -14.13 -19.57 -14.58
C GLN A 364 -13.98 -18.60 -15.75
N ASN A 365 -15.12 -18.10 -16.22
CA ASN A 365 -15.24 -17.17 -17.35
C ASN A 365 -15.21 -15.68 -16.91
N GLN A 366 -14.67 -15.42 -15.71
CA GLN A 366 -14.42 -14.07 -15.20
C GLN A 366 -12.99 -13.63 -15.52
N PHE A 367 -12.77 -12.37 -15.86
CA PHE A 367 -11.44 -11.78 -16.00
C PHE A 367 -11.39 -10.49 -15.19
N VAL A 368 -10.24 -10.21 -14.56
CA VAL A 368 -10.03 -9.04 -13.69
C VAL A 368 -8.63 -8.51 -13.92
N SER A 369 -8.52 -7.21 -14.23
CA SER A 369 -7.25 -6.51 -14.40
C SER A 369 -7.24 -5.21 -13.59
N ALA A 370 -6.04 -4.77 -13.22
CA ALA A 370 -5.82 -3.50 -12.55
C ALA A 370 -4.85 -2.63 -13.36
N PHE A 371 -5.14 -1.33 -13.43
CA PHE A 371 -4.33 -0.36 -14.16
C PHE A 371 -3.98 0.82 -13.29
N ARG A 372 -2.83 1.43 -13.58
CA ARG A 372 -2.27 2.53 -12.81
C ARG A 372 -1.38 3.39 -13.70
N GLN A 373 -1.48 4.71 -13.55
CA GLN A 373 -0.50 5.65 -14.06
C GLN A 373 -0.17 6.65 -12.96
N ALA A 374 1.12 6.85 -12.70
CA ALA A 374 1.63 7.83 -11.75
C ALA A 374 2.81 8.60 -12.35
N GLN A 375 3.38 9.54 -11.59
CA GLN A 375 4.53 10.35 -12.02
C GLN A 375 5.86 9.57 -11.99
N ARG A 376 5.89 8.44 -11.28
CA ARG A 376 6.92 7.40 -11.24
C ARG A 376 6.24 6.06 -10.95
N GLU A 377 6.91 4.94 -11.22
CA GLU A 377 6.34 3.59 -11.15
C GLU A 377 5.81 3.25 -9.74
N GLU A 378 6.63 3.45 -8.70
CA GLU A 378 6.30 3.14 -7.31
C GLU A 378 6.30 4.38 -6.41
N ASN A 379 5.75 4.23 -5.20
CA ASN A 379 5.82 5.24 -4.15
C ASN A 379 5.33 6.65 -4.59
N ALA A 380 4.31 6.70 -5.44
CA ALA A 380 3.67 7.94 -5.89
C ALA A 380 2.16 7.74 -6.02
N SER A 381 1.39 8.78 -5.75
CA SER A 381 -0.06 8.81 -6.01
C SER A 381 -0.37 8.56 -7.48
N ALA A 382 -1.45 7.82 -7.75
CA ALA A 382 -1.97 7.66 -9.10
C ALA A 382 -2.52 9.00 -9.63
N ILE A 383 -2.29 9.26 -10.92
CA ILE A 383 -2.95 10.31 -11.71
C ILE A 383 -4.34 9.82 -12.13
N VAL A 384 -4.39 8.58 -12.62
CA VAL A 384 -5.59 7.75 -12.81
C VAL A 384 -5.20 6.31 -12.50
N ASN A 385 -6.10 5.56 -11.88
CA ASN A 385 -6.01 4.11 -11.77
C ASN A 385 -7.38 3.49 -12.10
N ALA A 386 -7.41 2.17 -12.31
CA ALA A 386 -8.64 1.45 -12.61
C ALA A 386 -8.62 0.02 -12.05
N GLY A 387 -9.80 -0.47 -11.71
CA GLY A 387 -10.08 -1.89 -11.51
C GLY A 387 -11.19 -2.27 -12.49
N MET A 388 -10.95 -3.29 -13.29
CA MET A 388 -11.87 -3.73 -14.34
C MET A 388 -12.12 -5.21 -14.23
N GLN A 389 -13.38 -5.60 -14.36
CA GLN A 389 -13.82 -6.98 -14.36
C GLN A 389 -14.81 -7.20 -15.50
N VAL A 390 -14.75 -8.37 -16.14
CA VAL A 390 -15.75 -8.87 -17.08
C VAL A 390 -16.06 -10.32 -16.76
N GLN A 391 -17.29 -10.75 -17.00
CA GLN A 391 -17.76 -12.12 -16.93
C GLN A 391 -18.45 -12.44 -18.24
N PHE A 392 -18.11 -13.57 -18.87
CA PHE A 392 -18.78 -14.04 -20.08
C PHE A 392 -19.87 -15.08 -19.77
N ASN A 393 -20.81 -15.24 -20.71
CA ASN A 393 -21.71 -16.39 -20.74
C ASN A 393 -20.92 -17.64 -21.18
N ASP A 394 -21.24 -18.79 -20.58
CA ASP A 394 -20.43 -20.00 -20.71
C ASP A 394 -20.33 -20.49 -22.16
N GLY A 395 -19.10 -20.73 -22.63
CA GLY A 395 -18.82 -21.13 -24.02
C GLY A 395 -18.92 -20.01 -25.06
N THR A 396 -19.10 -18.75 -24.67
CA THR A 396 -19.26 -17.61 -25.58
C THR A 396 -18.36 -16.43 -25.22
N ASP A 397 -18.28 -15.44 -26.10
CA ASP A 397 -17.68 -14.12 -25.87
C ASP A 397 -18.72 -13.02 -25.57
N VAL A 398 -19.96 -13.41 -25.26
CA VAL A 398 -21.05 -12.49 -24.88
C VAL A 398 -20.84 -12.06 -23.43
N ILE A 399 -20.74 -10.74 -23.21
CA ILE A 399 -20.62 -10.15 -21.88
C ILE A 399 -21.89 -10.44 -21.07
N LYS A 400 -21.74 -11.21 -19.98
CA LYS A 400 -22.78 -11.48 -18.98
C LYS A 400 -22.86 -10.38 -17.94
N ASP A 401 -21.71 -9.92 -17.47
CA ASP A 401 -21.56 -8.84 -16.51
C ASP A 401 -20.21 -8.14 -16.71
N ILE A 402 -20.12 -6.87 -16.35
CA ILE A 402 -18.89 -6.06 -16.49
C ILE A 402 -18.89 -4.92 -15.49
N ALA A 403 -17.79 -4.77 -14.76
CA ALA A 403 -17.61 -3.73 -13.75
C ALA A 403 -16.34 -2.92 -14.05
N ILE A 404 -16.51 -1.61 -14.31
CA ILE A 404 -15.43 -0.70 -14.65
C ILE A 404 -15.37 0.42 -13.59
N PHE A 405 -14.35 0.38 -12.73
CA PHE A 405 -14.12 1.40 -11.69
C PHE A 405 -12.83 2.16 -11.96
N TYR A 406 -12.86 3.47 -11.72
CA TYR A 406 -11.71 4.37 -11.87
C TYR A 406 -11.47 5.19 -10.60
N GLY A 407 -10.20 5.51 -10.33
CA GLY A 407 -9.78 6.51 -9.34
C GLY A 407 -8.97 7.63 -9.98
N GLY A 408 -8.79 8.74 -9.25
CA GLY A 408 -8.11 9.95 -9.71
C GLY A 408 -8.92 10.86 -10.64
N ILE A 409 -10.19 10.54 -10.90
CA ILE A 409 -11.07 11.30 -11.82
C ILE A 409 -12.22 12.05 -11.12
N GLY A 410 -12.43 11.82 -9.82
CA GLY A 410 -13.47 12.45 -9.00
C GLY A 410 -13.03 12.56 -7.53
N SER A 411 -13.93 12.91 -6.63
CA SER A 411 -13.67 13.01 -5.18
C SER A 411 -13.49 11.66 -4.48
N THR A 412 -14.01 10.58 -5.07
CA THR A 412 -13.89 9.19 -4.62
C THR A 412 -13.61 8.29 -5.83
N THR A 413 -13.44 6.98 -5.60
CA THR A 413 -13.58 5.99 -6.67
C THR A 413 -14.94 6.13 -7.36
N MET A 414 -14.95 6.07 -8.69
CA MET A 414 -16.13 6.24 -9.55
C MET A 414 -16.43 4.93 -10.31
N TYR A 415 -17.71 4.59 -10.45
CA TYR A 415 -18.20 3.47 -11.25
C TYR A 415 -18.70 3.98 -12.62
N ALA A 416 -18.20 3.44 -13.73
CA ALA A 416 -18.72 3.72 -15.06
C ALA A 416 -19.96 2.84 -15.33
N LYS A 417 -21.04 3.16 -14.61
CA LYS A 417 -22.28 2.38 -14.50
C LYS A 417 -23.07 2.32 -15.80
N ASN A 418 -23.21 3.45 -16.50
CA ASN A 418 -23.95 3.55 -17.74
C ASN A 418 -23.21 2.84 -18.86
N THR A 419 -21.89 3.01 -18.91
CA THR A 419 -20.98 2.22 -19.77
C THR A 419 -21.16 0.73 -19.48
N SER A 420 -20.99 0.30 -18.22
CA SER A 420 -21.10 -1.11 -17.83
C SER A 420 -22.44 -1.71 -18.26
N LYS A 421 -23.55 -1.01 -17.99
CA LYS A 421 -24.90 -1.43 -18.38
C LYS A 421 -25.09 -1.53 -19.90
N ALA A 422 -24.49 -0.64 -20.69
CA ALA A 422 -24.60 -0.63 -22.15
C ALA A 422 -23.82 -1.77 -22.83
N LEU A 423 -22.79 -2.31 -22.16
CA LEU A 423 -21.93 -3.37 -22.70
C LEU A 423 -22.44 -4.79 -22.38
N ILE A 424 -23.34 -4.96 -21.41
CA ILE A 424 -23.98 -6.26 -21.13
C ILE A 424 -24.73 -6.76 -22.37
N GLY A 425 -24.51 -8.02 -22.74
CA GLY A 425 -25.07 -8.64 -23.94
C GLY A 425 -24.32 -8.34 -25.24
N ARG A 426 -23.25 -7.53 -25.23
CA ARG A 426 -22.37 -7.33 -26.40
C ARG A 426 -21.33 -8.45 -26.50
N ASN A 427 -20.86 -8.72 -27.72
CA ASN A 427 -19.73 -9.63 -27.98
C ASN A 427 -18.40 -8.90 -27.75
N TRP A 428 -17.37 -9.59 -27.26
CA TRP A 428 -16.03 -9.02 -27.07
C TRP A 428 -15.29 -8.84 -28.41
N ASN A 429 -15.49 -7.67 -29.03
CA ASN A 429 -14.94 -7.29 -30.34
C ASN A 429 -14.71 -5.76 -30.50
N ASP A 430 -14.18 -5.35 -31.66
CA ASP A 430 -13.78 -3.96 -31.93
C ASP A 430 -14.95 -2.97 -31.98
N ALA A 431 -16.17 -3.43 -32.31
CA ALA A 431 -17.38 -2.62 -32.28
C ALA A 431 -17.79 -2.32 -30.83
N MET A 432 -17.74 -3.32 -29.95
CA MET A 432 -17.94 -3.16 -28.51
C MET A 432 -16.88 -2.24 -27.89
N LEU A 433 -15.60 -2.39 -28.26
CA LEU A 433 -14.51 -1.49 -27.82
C LEU A 433 -14.78 -0.02 -28.24
N SER A 434 -15.24 0.21 -29.46
CA SER A 434 -15.56 1.55 -29.97
C SER A 434 -16.75 2.17 -29.25
N GLU A 435 -17.81 1.37 -29.00
CA GLU A 435 -18.96 1.78 -28.20
C GLU A 435 -18.54 2.13 -26.77
N ALA A 436 -17.76 1.26 -26.11
CA ALA A 436 -17.27 1.44 -24.75
C ALA A 436 -16.49 2.76 -24.60
N ASN A 437 -15.51 3.03 -25.46
CA ASN A 437 -14.74 4.28 -25.41
C ASN A 437 -15.65 5.52 -25.61
N SER A 438 -16.67 5.44 -26.48
CA SER A 438 -17.64 6.52 -26.67
C SER A 438 -18.50 6.76 -25.42
N GLN A 439 -18.91 5.69 -24.71
CA GLN A 439 -19.68 5.81 -23.46
C GLN A 439 -18.82 6.33 -22.30
N ILE A 440 -17.60 5.79 -22.15
CA ILE A 440 -16.63 6.21 -21.12
C ILE A 440 -16.37 7.72 -21.19
N LEU A 441 -16.14 8.28 -22.39
CA LEU A 441 -15.87 9.70 -22.57
C LEU A 441 -17.08 10.63 -22.35
N LYS A 442 -18.31 10.09 -22.40
CA LYS A 442 -19.55 10.82 -22.08
C LYS A 442 -19.87 10.76 -20.59
N GLU A 443 -19.68 9.58 -19.97
CA GLU A 443 -19.96 9.34 -18.56
C GLU A 443 -18.91 10.00 -17.66
N ILE A 444 -17.62 9.87 -18.00
CA ILE A 444 -16.52 10.43 -17.21
C ILE A 444 -16.28 11.88 -17.64
N THR A 445 -17.03 12.79 -17.01
CA THR A 445 -16.82 14.23 -17.13
C THR A 445 -15.90 14.73 -16.03
N ILE A 446 -14.66 15.10 -16.39
CA ILE A 446 -13.72 15.77 -15.50
C ILE A 446 -13.83 17.28 -15.76
N PRO A 447 -14.20 18.12 -14.78
CA PRO A 447 -14.38 19.55 -15.02
C PRO A 447 -13.03 20.23 -15.36
N PRO A 448 -12.99 21.22 -16.27
CA PRO A 448 -11.75 21.95 -16.59
C PRO A 448 -11.08 22.61 -15.37
N SER A 449 -11.89 22.96 -14.36
CA SER A 449 -11.46 23.53 -13.07
C SER A 449 -11.04 22.50 -12.02
N ALA A 450 -10.88 21.22 -12.38
CA ALA A 450 -10.44 20.18 -11.45
C ALA A 450 -9.05 20.52 -10.87
N SER A 451 -8.95 20.60 -9.54
CA SER A 451 -7.77 21.11 -8.81
C SER A 451 -6.47 20.34 -9.04
N GLU A 452 -6.54 19.11 -9.56
CA GLU A 452 -5.38 18.28 -9.89
C GLU A 452 -4.87 18.44 -11.34
N GLY A 453 -5.59 19.21 -12.17
CA GLY A 453 -5.24 19.45 -13.57
C GLY A 453 -5.13 18.19 -14.43
N LYS A 454 -4.30 18.27 -15.48
CA LYS A 454 -4.04 17.18 -16.47
C LYS A 454 -5.32 16.58 -17.08
N VAL A 455 -6.39 17.37 -17.24
CA VAL A 455 -7.75 16.90 -17.59
C VAL A 455 -7.76 16.00 -18.83
N GLU A 456 -7.25 16.47 -19.97
CA GLU A 456 -7.24 15.67 -21.21
C GLU A 456 -6.36 14.42 -21.08
N TYR A 457 -5.25 14.48 -20.36
CA TYR A 457 -4.44 13.28 -20.10
C TYR A 457 -5.18 12.26 -19.22
N LYS A 458 -5.91 12.72 -18.20
CA LYS A 458 -6.77 11.84 -17.38
C LYS A 458 -7.87 11.20 -18.22
N ARG A 459 -8.51 11.94 -19.13
CA ARG A 459 -9.53 11.41 -20.06
C ARG A 459 -8.94 10.38 -21.03
N SER A 460 -7.77 10.64 -21.63
CA SER A 460 -7.09 9.66 -22.50
C SER A 460 -6.69 8.39 -21.74
N LEU A 461 -6.29 8.50 -20.46
CA LEU A 461 -5.98 7.33 -19.63
C LEU A 461 -7.18 6.43 -19.37
N THR A 462 -8.41 6.95 -19.22
CA THR A 462 -9.58 6.07 -18.96
C THR A 462 -9.85 5.13 -20.13
N CYS A 463 -9.83 5.65 -21.36
CA CYS A 463 -9.94 4.86 -22.59
C CYS A 463 -8.71 3.98 -22.81
N GLY A 464 -7.50 4.49 -22.55
CA GLY A 464 -6.26 3.72 -22.68
C GLY A 464 -6.19 2.50 -21.76
N PHE A 465 -6.71 2.60 -20.54
CA PHE A 465 -6.84 1.46 -19.63
C PHE A 465 -7.91 0.47 -20.10
N PHE A 466 -9.06 0.95 -20.59
CA PHE A 466 -10.08 0.06 -21.15
C PHE A 466 -9.59 -0.69 -22.40
N PHE A 467 -8.81 -0.04 -23.26
CA PHE A 467 -8.14 -0.68 -24.39
C PHE A 467 -7.15 -1.76 -23.96
N LYS A 468 -6.33 -1.50 -22.92
CA LYS A 468 -5.44 -2.53 -22.36
C LYS A 468 -6.22 -3.71 -21.80
N PHE A 469 -7.31 -3.47 -21.09
CA PHE A 469 -8.21 -4.52 -20.61
C PHE A 469 -8.79 -5.36 -21.75
N TYR A 470 -9.27 -4.70 -22.81
CA TYR A 470 -9.74 -5.37 -24.03
C TYR A 470 -8.67 -6.30 -24.62
N ALA A 471 -7.42 -5.82 -24.74
CA ALA A 471 -6.31 -6.61 -25.27
C ALA A 471 -5.94 -7.80 -24.37
N GLU A 472 -5.77 -7.59 -23.07
CA GLU A 472 -5.43 -8.63 -22.08
C GLU A 472 -6.47 -9.76 -22.03
N VAL A 473 -7.76 -9.41 -22.04
CA VAL A 473 -8.86 -10.38 -22.05
C VAL A 473 -8.93 -11.10 -23.39
N THR A 474 -8.75 -10.40 -24.52
CA THR A 474 -8.73 -11.04 -25.86
C THR A 474 -7.60 -12.05 -25.99
N GLN A 475 -6.41 -11.70 -25.49
CA GLN A 475 -5.25 -12.60 -25.43
C GLN A 475 -5.55 -13.82 -24.53
N SER A 476 -6.15 -13.60 -23.37
CA SER A 476 -6.50 -14.65 -22.41
C SER A 476 -7.58 -15.61 -22.92
N MET A 477 -8.42 -15.17 -23.87
CA MET A 477 -9.40 -16.01 -24.57
C MET A 477 -8.83 -16.76 -25.79
N ASN A 478 -7.51 -16.68 -26.05
CA ASN A 478 -6.85 -17.22 -27.25
C ASN A 478 -7.47 -16.76 -28.58
N LYS A 479 -8.15 -15.61 -28.60
CA LYS A 479 -8.57 -14.95 -29.83
C LYS A 479 -7.36 -14.28 -30.49
N PRO A 480 -7.30 -14.18 -31.83
CA PRO A 480 -6.22 -13.47 -32.51
C PRO A 480 -6.22 -11.98 -32.14
N VAL A 481 -5.28 -11.57 -31.29
CA VAL A 481 -5.03 -10.16 -30.95
C VAL A 481 -4.28 -9.49 -32.11
N PHE A 482 -5.04 -9.04 -33.10
CA PHE A 482 -4.60 -8.37 -34.34
C PHE A 482 -3.62 -9.14 -35.25
N PRO A 483 -3.83 -9.10 -36.59
CA PRO A 483 -2.76 -9.28 -37.56
C PRO A 483 -1.94 -8.00 -37.77
N LEU A 484 -1.54 -7.29 -36.70
CA LEU A 484 -0.73 -6.05 -36.78
C LEU A 484 0.78 -6.26 -36.61
N PHE A 485 1.21 -7.44 -36.13
CA PHE A 485 2.64 -7.75 -35.91
C PHE A 485 3.21 -8.82 -36.85
N HIS A 486 2.53 -9.11 -37.96
CA HIS A 486 3.04 -10.02 -39.01
C HIS A 486 3.30 -9.36 -40.37
N ASN A 487 3.03 -8.06 -40.53
CA ASN A 487 3.51 -7.31 -41.69
C ASN A 487 4.77 -6.52 -41.33
N LYS A 488 5.90 -6.89 -41.96
CA LYS A 488 7.18 -6.16 -41.89
C LYS A 488 7.11 -4.84 -42.68
N ASN A 489 6.22 -3.93 -42.32
CA ASN A 489 6.04 -2.66 -43.03
C ASN A 489 5.95 -1.49 -42.02
N PRO A 490 7.05 -0.74 -41.80
CA PRO A 490 7.21 0.15 -40.63
C PRO A 490 6.40 1.46 -40.68
N PHE A 491 5.52 1.66 -41.67
CA PHE A 491 4.82 2.93 -41.88
C PHE A 491 3.42 3.04 -41.23
N PHE A 492 2.72 1.93 -40.96
CA PHE A 492 1.32 2.01 -40.50
C PHE A 492 1.14 2.23 -38.98
N GLY A 493 2.12 1.87 -38.15
CA GLY A 493 2.05 2.07 -36.70
C GLY A 493 1.97 3.55 -36.27
N ASN A 494 2.44 4.47 -37.12
CA ASN A 494 2.52 5.90 -36.79
C ASN A 494 1.20 6.67 -36.96
N TYR A 495 0.20 6.15 -37.68
CA TYR A 495 -1.04 6.91 -37.95
C TYR A 495 -2.12 6.79 -36.87
N PHE A 496 -2.15 5.68 -36.11
CA PHE A 496 -3.11 5.51 -35.01
C PHE A 496 -2.56 6.02 -33.67
N PHE A 497 -1.25 5.86 -33.43
CA PHE A 497 -0.60 6.38 -32.22
C PHE A 497 -0.39 7.90 -32.24
N SER A 498 -0.23 8.52 -33.42
CA SER A 498 -0.10 9.99 -33.51
C SER A 498 -1.36 10.71 -33.04
N ASN A 499 -2.56 10.30 -33.49
CA ASN A 499 -3.79 11.03 -33.20
C ASN A 499 -4.33 10.88 -31.76
N ILE A 500 -3.73 10.02 -30.93
CA ILE A 500 -4.07 9.88 -29.50
C ILE A 500 -2.95 10.40 -28.58
N ILE A 501 -1.70 10.48 -29.05
CA ILE A 501 -0.53 10.91 -28.25
C ILE A 501 0.03 12.28 -28.69
N ALA A 502 -0.40 12.85 -29.83
CA ALA A 502 0.00 14.17 -30.30
C ALA A 502 -0.75 15.36 -29.65
N PHE A 503 -1.00 15.31 -28.34
CA PHE A 503 -1.04 16.55 -27.55
C PHE A 503 0.35 16.79 -26.96
N LYS A 504 1.23 17.26 -27.85
CA LYS A 504 2.59 17.67 -27.53
C LYS A 504 2.52 18.87 -26.59
N VAL A 505 3.21 18.78 -25.46
CA VAL A 505 3.35 19.88 -24.51
C VAL A 505 3.99 21.08 -25.22
N GLN A 506 3.28 22.21 -25.22
CA GLN A 506 3.85 23.55 -25.09
C GLN A 506 3.54 24.05 -23.69
#